data_AF-A0A2U0A4K0-F1
#
_entry.id   AF-A0A2U0A4K0-F1
#
_cell.length_a   1.000
_cell.length_b   1.000
_cell.length_c   1.000
_cell.angle_alpha   90.00
_cell.angle_beta   90.00
_cell.angle_gamma   90.00
#
_symmetry.space_group_name_H-M   'P 1'
#
loop_
_entity.id
_entity.type
_entity.pdbx_description
1 polymer ?
#
loop_
_entity_poly.entity_id
_entity_poly.type
_entity_poly.pdbx_seq_one_letter_code
_entity_poly.pdbx_strand_id
1 'polypeptide(L)'
;MTEVRESLDAEGSSPYAKWFDSLNVASAVKVATVGHRMEQGNFSNVKGVGAGVYEYRTDFSPGYRIYFGKDADVAAAKGHWSDYKRRKRQEVT
;
A
#
# COMPACT_ATOMS: atom_id res chain seq x y z
N MET A 1 -5.62 -14.81 -10.34
CA MET A 1 -5.21 -14.76 -8.93
C MET A 1 -4.15 -13.68 -8.83
N THR A 2 -4.36 -12.67 -8.01
CA THR A 2 -3.42 -11.56 -7.85
C THR A 2 -2.50 -11.89 -6.69
N GLU A 3 -1.20 -11.69 -6.89
CA GLU A 3 -0.23 -11.87 -5.82
C GLU A 3 -0.18 -10.60 -4.96
N VAL A 4 -0.38 -10.75 -3.66
CA VAL A 4 -0.24 -9.69 -2.66
C VAL A 4 1.04 -9.95 -1.89
N ARG A 5 1.94 -8.96 -1.87
CA ARG A 5 3.21 -9.04 -1.14
C ARG A 5 3.31 -7.89 -0.16
N GLU A 6 3.93 -8.16 0.98
CA GLU A 6 4.26 -7.11 1.94
C GLU A 6 5.39 -6.23 1.38
N SER A 7 5.27 -4.92 1.58
CA SER A 7 6.37 -4.00 1.27
C SER A 7 7.44 -4.12 2.34
N LEU A 8 8.68 -4.28 1.91
CA LEU A 8 9.85 -4.25 2.78
C LEU A 8 10.47 -2.84 2.79
N ASP A 9 11.00 -2.43 3.93
CA ASP A 9 11.87 -1.25 4.04
C ASP A 9 13.28 -1.53 3.48
N ALA A 10 14.18 -0.55 3.57
CA ALA A 10 15.53 -0.66 3.01
C ALA A 10 16.37 -1.76 3.71
N GLU A 11 15.98 -2.10 4.94
CA GLU A 11 16.59 -3.10 5.80
C GLU A 11 15.95 -4.49 5.65
N GLY A 12 14.94 -4.64 4.77
CA GLY A 12 14.24 -5.90 4.54
C GLY A 12 13.18 -6.24 5.59
N SER A 13 12.85 -5.31 6.48
CA SER A 13 11.79 -5.47 7.46
C SER A 13 10.44 -5.07 6.88
N SER A 14 9.36 -5.72 7.33
CA SER A 14 8.01 -5.39 6.92
C SER A 14 7.35 -4.47 7.96
N PRO A 15 7.11 -3.18 7.64
CA PRO A 15 6.33 -2.30 8.50
C PRO A 15 4.90 -2.82 8.67
N TYR A 16 4.37 -3.51 7.65
CA TYR A 16 3.06 -4.15 7.70
C TYR A 16 3.04 -5.24 8.76
N ALA A 17 4.00 -6.17 8.77
CA ALA A 17 4.06 -7.26 9.74
C ALA A 17 4.16 -6.73 11.17
N LYS A 18 5.07 -5.78 11.42
CA LYS A 18 5.21 -5.13 12.73
C LYS A 18 3.91 -4.49 13.22
N TRP A 19 3.19 -3.80 12.33
CA TRP A 19 1.90 -3.21 12.65
C TRP A 19 0.81 -4.27 12.86
N PHE A 20 0.76 -5.29 12.01
CA PHE A 20 -0.20 -6.38 12.08
C PHE A 20 -0.08 -7.15 13.40
N ASP A 21 1.14 -7.45 13.84
CA ASP A 21 1.44 -8.14 15.10
C ASP A 21 1.02 -7.32 16.34
N SER A 22 0.89 -6.00 16.20
CA SER A 22 0.40 -5.13 17.28
C SER A 22 -1.13 -5.12 17.42
N LEU A 23 -1.86 -5.71 16.47
CA LEU A 23 -3.31 -5.71 16.46
C LEU A 23 -3.89 -6.70 17.47
N ASN A 24 -5.03 -6.35 18.06
CA ASN A 24 -5.84 -7.35 18.76
C ASN A 24 -6.37 -8.41 17.78
N VAL A 25 -6.68 -9.60 18.30
CA VAL A 25 -7.11 -10.76 17.51
C VAL A 25 -8.27 -10.43 16.55
N ALA A 26 -9.29 -9.71 17.04
CA ALA A 26 -10.45 -9.36 16.22
C ALA A 26 -10.10 -8.43 15.04
N SER A 27 -9.11 -7.56 15.21
CA SER A 27 -8.62 -6.66 14.16
C SER A 27 -7.73 -7.40 13.16
N ALA A 28 -6.82 -8.24 13.65
CA ALA A 28 -5.92 -9.05 12.83
C ALA A 28 -6.70 -9.96 11.87
N VAL A 29 -7.73 -10.66 12.36
CA VAL A 29 -8.61 -11.53 11.54
C VAL A 29 -9.26 -10.74 10.39
N LYS A 30 -9.74 -9.53 10.67
CA LYS A 30 -10.39 -8.70 9.65
C LYS A 30 -9.39 -8.18 8.62
N VAL A 31 -8.19 -7.77 9.05
CA VAL A 31 -7.11 -7.33 8.14
C VAL A 31 -6.65 -8.50 7.25
N ALA A 32 -6.47 -9.70 7.81
CA ALA A 32 -6.15 -10.89 7.04
C ALA A 32 -7.24 -11.25 6.01
N THR A 33 -8.51 -11.10 6.39
CA THR A 33 -9.65 -11.29 5.48
C THR A 33 -9.61 -10.31 4.30
N VAL A 34 -9.20 -9.06 4.53
CA VAL A 34 -9.01 -8.07 3.47
C VAL A 34 -7.91 -8.51 2.51
N GLY A 35 -6.76 -8.96 3.03
CA GLY A 35 -5.66 -9.49 2.22
C GLY A 35 -6.11 -10.63 1.30
N HIS A 36 -6.81 -11.61 1.87
CA HIS A 36 -7.32 -12.75 1.09
C HIS A 36 -8.32 -12.33 0.00
N ARG A 37 -9.19 -11.35 0.28
CA ARG A 37 -10.11 -10.81 -0.73
C ARG A 37 -9.36 -10.11 -1.87
N MET A 38 -8.28 -9.39 -1.56
CA MET A 38 -7.44 -8.75 -2.57
C MET A 38 -6.72 -9.78 -3.45
N GLU A 39 -6.24 -10.89 -2.90
CA GLU A 39 -5.63 -11.99 -3.67
C GLU A 39 -6.62 -12.61 -4.67
N GLN A 40 -7.90 -12.65 -4.29
CA GLN A 40 -9.01 -13.05 -5.15
C GLN A 40 -9.44 -11.98 -6.17
N GLY A 41 -8.80 -10.81 -6.17
CA GLY A 41 -9.10 -9.70 -7.08
C GLY A 41 -10.26 -8.81 -6.65
N ASN A 42 -10.74 -8.92 -5.41
CA ASN A 42 -11.82 -8.07 -4.90
C ASN A 42 -11.27 -6.77 -4.31
N PHE A 43 -11.41 -5.68 -5.07
CA PHE A 43 -10.93 -4.34 -4.73
C PHE A 43 -12.06 -3.33 -4.47
N SER A 44 -13.29 -3.79 -4.17
CA SER A 44 -14.48 -2.92 -4.04
C SER A 44 -14.36 -1.77 -3.01
N ASN A 45 -13.56 -1.94 -1.96
CA ASN A 45 -13.32 -0.89 -0.94
C ASN A 45 -11.99 -0.14 -1.13
N VAL A 46 -11.40 -0.24 -2.32
CA VAL A 46 -10.13 0.39 -2.66
C VAL A 46 -10.37 1.74 -3.31
N LYS A 47 -9.65 2.76 -2.82
CA LYS A 47 -9.62 4.09 -3.40
C LYS A 47 -8.20 4.47 -3.77
N GLY A 48 -7.99 4.96 -5.00
CA GLY A 48 -6.72 5.58 -5.38
C GLY A 48 -6.50 6.87 -4.58
N VAL A 49 -5.33 7.02 -3.95
CA VAL A 49 -4.94 8.24 -3.23
C VAL A 49 -3.88 9.05 -3.98
N GLY A 50 -3.50 8.60 -5.18
CA GLY A 50 -2.55 9.27 -6.07
C GLY A 50 -1.20 8.57 -6.14
N ALA A 51 -0.40 8.92 -7.16
CA ALA A 51 0.95 8.40 -7.37
C ALA A 51 1.07 6.86 -7.29
N GLY A 52 0.10 6.15 -7.87
CA GLY A 52 0.08 4.68 -7.87
C GLY A 52 -0.16 4.03 -6.51
N VAL A 53 -0.55 4.81 -5.49
CA VAL A 53 -0.92 4.34 -4.16
C VAL A 53 -2.43 4.24 -4.06
N TYR A 54 -2.86 3.14 -3.45
CA TYR A 54 -4.24 2.81 -3.17
C TYR A 54 -4.43 2.63 -1.67
N GLU A 55 -5.61 2.99 -1.19
CA GLU A 55 -6.05 2.87 0.19
C GLU A 55 -7.25 1.94 0.24
N TYR A 56 -7.16 0.89 1.06
CA TYR A 56 -8.32 0.12 1.48
C TYR A 56 -8.81 0.64 2.82
N ARG A 57 -10.03 1.15 2.85
CA ARG A 57 -10.67 1.62 4.09
C ARG A 57 -11.37 0.47 4.75
N THR A 58 -11.09 0.23 6.02
CA THR A 58 -11.89 -0.72 6.78
C THR A 58 -13.04 -0.01 7.48
N ASP A 59 -14.26 -0.50 7.26
CA ASP A 59 -15.47 0.10 7.85
C ASP A 59 -15.75 -0.41 9.29
N PHE A 60 -14.82 -1.18 9.86
CA PHE A 60 -14.92 -1.68 11.22
C PHE A 60 -14.08 -0.83 12.18
N SER A 61 -14.62 -0.48 13.34
CA SER A 61 -13.87 0.16 14.43
C SER A 61 -12.67 -0.72 14.80
N PRO A 62 -11.43 -0.19 14.83
CA PRO A 62 -11.01 1.22 14.97
C PRO A 62 -10.87 2.08 13.69
N GLY A 63 -11.18 1.54 12.51
CA GLY A 63 -11.07 2.27 11.23
C GLY A 63 -9.68 2.24 10.60
N TYR A 64 -9.04 1.06 10.59
CA TYR A 64 -7.73 0.87 9.97
C TYR A 64 -7.74 1.14 8.46
N ARG A 65 -6.58 1.55 7.95
CA ARG A 65 -6.38 1.81 6.52
C ARG A 65 -5.16 1.06 6.05
N ILE A 66 -5.32 0.28 5.00
CA ILE A 66 -4.23 -0.51 4.40
C ILE A 66 -3.84 0.20 3.11
N TYR A 67 -2.57 0.58 3.01
CA TYR A 67 -2.03 1.21 1.82
C TYR A 67 -1.24 0.19 1.01
N PHE A 68 -1.44 0.18 -0.30
CA PHE A 68 -0.72 -0.70 -1.21
C PHE A 68 -0.55 -0.05 -2.58
N GLY A 69 0.43 -0.51 -3.34
CA GLY A 69 0.63 -0.15 -4.73
C GLY A 69 0.51 -1.38 -5.61
N LYS A 70 0.25 -1.18 -6.90
CA LYS A 70 0.42 -2.24 -7.92
C LYS A 70 1.78 -2.04 -8.57
N ASP A 71 2.53 -3.10 -8.83
CA ASP A 71 3.93 -3.01 -9.31
C ASP A 71 4.10 -2.06 -10.50
N ALA A 72 3.21 -2.14 -11.50
CA ALA A 72 3.23 -1.24 -12.66
C ALA A 72 3.00 0.23 -12.26
N ASP A 73 2.07 0.49 -11.36
CA ASP A 73 1.73 1.84 -10.90
C ASP A 73 2.83 2.41 -10.00
N VAL A 74 3.47 1.58 -9.18
CA VAL A 74 4.61 1.96 -8.33
C VAL A 74 5.83 2.30 -9.18
N ALA A 75 6.11 1.52 -10.22
CA ALA A 75 7.19 1.82 -11.16
C ALA A 75 6.96 3.14 -11.89
N ALA A 76 5.74 3.38 -12.37
CA ALA A 76 5.34 4.65 -12.97
C ALA A 76 5.52 5.81 -11.98
N ALA A 77 5.04 5.66 -10.74
CA ALA A 77 5.17 6.67 -9.70
C ALA A 77 6.63 7.01 -9.37
N LYS A 78 7.50 6.00 -9.28
CA LYS A 78 8.95 6.20 -9.11
C LYS A 78 9.57 6.96 -10.29
N GLY A 79 9.16 6.66 -11.52
CA GLY A 79 9.54 7.39 -12.72
C GLY A 79 9.13 8.86 -12.65
N HIS A 80 7.86 9.13 -12.40
CA HIS A 80 7.32 10.49 -12.24
C HIS A 80 8.05 11.29 -11.16
N TRP A 81 8.34 10.67 -10.01
CA TRP A 81 9.06 11.32 -8.91
C TRP A 81 10.51 11.65 -9.27
N SER A 82 11.16 10.78 -10.05
CA SER A 82 12.53 10.98 -10.51
C SER A 82 12.60 12.11 -11.54
N ASP A 83 11.65 12.16 -12.47
CA ASP A 83 11.52 13.24 -13.46
C ASP A 83 11.21 14.59 -12.82
N TYR A 84 10.30 14.61 -11.84
CA TYR A 84 10.01 15.81 -11.05
C TYR A 84 11.27 16.36 -10.38
N LYS A 85 12.01 15.50 -9.66
CA LYS A 85 13.27 15.89 -9.01
C LYS A 85 14.32 16.38 -9.99
N ARG A 86 14.39 15.77 -11.19
CA ARG A 86 15.29 16.21 -12.26
C ARG A 86 14.95 17.62 -12.75
N ARG A 87 13.68 17.88 -13.05
CA ARG A 87 13.21 19.20 -13.52
C ARG A 87 13.48 20.29 -12.48
N LYS A 88 13.09 20.04 -11.23
CA LYS A 88 13.30 21.01 -10.14
C LYS A 88 14.77 21.33 -9.91
N ARG A 89 15.68 20.38 -10.16
CA ARG A 89 17.13 20.59 -10.03
C ARG A 89 17.71 21.45 -11.16
N GLN A 90 17.08 21.44 -12.35
CA GLN A 90 17.47 22.24 -13.51
C GLN A 90 16.93 23.67 -13.45
N GLU A 91 15.84 23.92 -12.73
CA GLU A 91 15.28 25.28 -12.52
C GLU A 91 16.05 26.11 -11.48
N VAL A 92 16.95 25.49 -10.72
CA VAL A 92 17.74 26.12 -9.64
C VAL A 92 19.19 26.41 -10.10
N THR A 93 19.52 26.18 -11.38
CA THR A 93 20.81 26.51 -12.01
C THR A 93 20.60 27.55 -13.10
#